data_AF-A0AAV6ZW30-F1
#
_entry.id   AF-A0AAV6ZW30-F1
#
_cell.length_a   1.000
_cell.length_b   1.000
_cell.length_c   1.000
_cell.angle_alpha   90.00
_cell.angle_beta   90.00
_cell.angle_gamma   90.00
#
_symmetry.space_group_name_H-M   'P 1'
#
loop_
_entity.id
_entity.type
_entity.pdbx_description
1 polymer ?
#
loop_
_entity_poly.entity_id
_entity_poly.type
_entity_poly.pdbx_seq_one_letter_code
_entity_poly.pdbx_strand_id
1 'polypeptide(L)'
;MEARHCLAAADVVFSKAGQVPSSEAAKETDEAEQERLDHLRQKKAEIARCWVKYCLNLLADARKKLEDNIGELDIDLQEELKAERKKQEDEKEKGRKKAVLFGSSDIYDSILAVEEKAECSLPLDFKEAREVFLVGQNYINEAKEYFQLDGHVTDHIEVIQDHSALFKVLAFFEEDYERRCKMHKRRIDMLEPLCKELNPQYYLLICRQLQFEIADTYYEMMDLKVAIGNKLDEMDSHTIKKINSLAQSAIKYYEMFLDSLRSPDKKFPEKLEDDVLRPALVAKFHIARLYGKLITADTKKQLENMQTSLSHYTFVVDYCANHEEAIKSVETELELTKEMVALLPARMERLRVQVSSFT
;
A
#
# COMPACT_ATOMS: atom_id res chain seq x y z
N MET A 1 -8.46 19.36 -8.65
CA MET A 1 -9.68 20.12 -9.02
C MET A 1 -10.12 19.80 -10.44
N GLU A 2 -9.32 20.08 -11.47
CA GLU A 2 -9.71 19.85 -12.88
C GLU A 2 -9.99 18.37 -13.22
N ALA A 3 -9.18 17.44 -12.73
CA ALA A 3 -9.39 16.00 -12.95
C ALA A 3 -10.77 15.50 -12.50
N ARG A 4 -11.28 16.00 -11.36
CA ARG A 4 -12.59 15.62 -10.83
C ARG A 4 -13.72 16.02 -11.78
N HIS A 5 -13.68 17.25 -12.30
CA HIS A 5 -14.67 17.76 -13.24
C HIS A 5 -14.67 16.95 -14.54
N CYS A 6 -13.50 16.62 -15.08
CA CYS A 6 -13.38 15.79 -16.27
C CYS A 6 -13.93 14.38 -16.06
N LEU A 7 -13.65 13.76 -14.91
CA LEU A 7 -14.14 12.42 -14.58
C LEU A 7 -15.66 12.40 -14.38
N ALA A 8 -16.22 13.39 -13.69
CA ALA A 8 -17.66 13.52 -13.51
C ALA A 8 -18.38 13.74 -14.84
N ALA A 9 -17.83 14.59 -15.72
CA ALA A 9 -18.35 14.78 -17.06
C ALA A 9 -18.28 13.49 -17.90
N ALA A 10 -17.16 12.77 -17.86
CA ALA A 10 -17.00 11.48 -18.53
C ALA A 10 -18.06 10.47 -18.06
N ASP A 11 -18.25 10.31 -16.75
CA ASP A 11 -19.22 9.37 -16.17
C ASP A 11 -20.66 9.67 -16.65
N VAL A 12 -21.06 10.93 -16.61
CA VAL A 12 -22.40 11.36 -17.05
C VAL A 12 -22.61 11.23 -18.55
N VAL A 13 -21.65 11.68 -19.36
CA VAL A 13 -21.73 11.60 -20.82
C VAL A 13 -21.77 10.14 -21.26
N PHE A 14 -20.94 9.30 -20.65
CA PHE A 14 -20.86 7.89 -20.97
C PHE A 14 -22.13 7.13 -20.60
N SER A 15 -22.67 7.37 -19.39
CA SER A 15 -23.94 6.80 -18.95
C SER A 15 -25.09 7.17 -19.90
N LYS A 16 -25.12 8.41 -20.40
CA LYS A 16 -26.12 8.84 -21.39
C LYS A 16 -25.89 8.20 -22.77
N ALA A 17 -24.65 8.07 -23.23
CA ALA A 17 -24.33 7.41 -24.49
C ALA A 17 -24.75 5.93 -24.51
N GLY A 18 -24.68 5.25 -23.36
CA GLY A 18 -25.17 3.87 -23.20
C GLY A 18 -26.69 3.73 -23.20
N GLN A 19 -27.44 4.81 -22.94
CA GLN A 19 -28.91 4.81 -22.91
C GLN A 19 -29.55 5.20 -24.24
N VAL A 20 -28.80 5.78 -25.18
CA VAL A 20 -29.31 6.15 -26.50
C VAL A 20 -29.23 4.93 -27.43
N PRO A 21 -30.35 4.27 -27.78
CA PRO A 21 -30.33 3.31 -28.86
C PRO A 21 -29.91 4.04 -30.13
N SER A 22 -28.78 3.63 -30.74
CA SER A 22 -28.41 4.19 -32.03
C SER A 22 -29.47 3.79 -33.05
N SER A 23 -29.87 4.70 -33.93
CA SER A 23 -30.66 4.34 -35.12
C SER A 23 -29.94 3.35 -36.04
N GLU A 24 -28.64 3.13 -35.84
CA GLU A 24 -27.81 2.12 -36.51
C GLU A 24 -27.85 0.77 -35.77
N ALA A 25 -28.06 0.74 -34.45
CA ALA A 25 -28.19 -0.51 -33.67
C ALA A 25 -29.43 -1.32 -34.10
N ALA A 26 -30.50 -0.64 -34.54
CA ALA A 26 -31.67 -1.30 -35.11
C ALA A 26 -31.40 -1.98 -36.47
N LYS A 27 -30.20 -1.83 -37.05
CA LYS A 27 -29.77 -2.39 -38.35
C LYS A 27 -28.52 -3.27 -38.26
N GLU A 28 -27.90 -3.38 -37.08
CA GLU A 28 -26.68 -4.16 -36.84
C GLU A 28 -27.00 -5.64 -36.61
N THR A 29 -26.06 -6.54 -36.93
CA THR A 29 -26.15 -7.96 -36.57
C THR A 29 -25.98 -8.13 -35.07
N ASP A 30 -26.56 -9.19 -34.48
CA ASP A 30 -26.45 -9.50 -33.05
C ASP A 30 -24.98 -9.47 -32.53
N GLU A 31 -24.01 -9.81 -33.38
CA GLU A 31 -22.57 -9.77 -33.06
C GLU A 31 -22.02 -8.33 -32.92
N ALA A 32 -22.41 -7.41 -33.80
CA ALA A 32 -21.92 -6.02 -33.78
C ALA A 32 -22.51 -5.23 -32.60
N GLU A 33 -23.78 -5.51 -32.24
CA GLU A 33 -24.39 -4.94 -31.04
C GLU A 33 -23.70 -5.46 -29.77
N GLN A 34 -23.36 -6.75 -29.73
CA GLN A 34 -22.65 -7.35 -28.60
C GLN A 34 -21.23 -6.77 -28.43
N GLU A 35 -20.48 -6.57 -29.52
CA GLU A 35 -19.15 -5.94 -29.50
C GLU A 35 -19.24 -4.49 -28.99
N ARG A 36 -20.24 -3.73 -29.46
CA ARG A 36 -20.49 -2.37 -28.97
C ARG A 36 -20.79 -2.34 -27.47
N LEU A 37 -21.64 -3.25 -26.98
CA LEU A 37 -21.97 -3.34 -25.55
C LEU A 37 -20.75 -3.71 -24.71
N ASP A 38 -19.89 -4.61 -25.20
CA ASP A 38 -18.66 -4.98 -24.50
C ASP A 38 -17.68 -3.80 -24.42
N HIS A 39 -17.46 -3.11 -25.55
CA HIS A 39 -16.66 -1.88 -25.56
C HIS A 39 -17.22 -0.84 -24.59
N LEU A 40 -18.55 -0.72 -24.48
CA LEU A 40 -19.14 0.20 -23.52
C LEU A 40 -18.84 -0.21 -22.07
N ARG A 41 -18.92 -1.50 -21.73
CA ARG A 41 -18.58 -2.00 -20.39
C ARG A 41 -17.10 -1.77 -20.07
N GLN A 42 -16.22 -2.01 -21.05
CA GLN A 42 -14.79 -1.74 -20.92
C GLN A 42 -14.53 -0.27 -20.56
N LYS A 43 -15.09 0.66 -21.34
CA LYS A 43 -14.88 2.10 -21.11
C LYS A 43 -15.44 2.57 -19.78
N LYS A 44 -16.58 2.03 -19.34
CA LYS A 44 -17.10 2.28 -17.99
C LYS A 44 -16.12 1.83 -16.91
N ALA A 45 -15.56 0.62 -17.04
CA ALA A 45 -14.58 0.10 -16.09
C ALA A 45 -13.26 0.91 -16.11
N GLU A 46 -12.81 1.39 -17.27
CA GLU A 46 -11.65 2.29 -17.39
C GLU A 46 -11.89 3.64 -16.68
N ILE A 47 -13.07 4.23 -16.82
CA ILE A 47 -13.47 5.45 -16.09
C ILE A 47 -13.45 5.18 -14.58
N ALA A 48 -13.98 4.04 -14.14
CA ALA A 48 -13.95 3.63 -12.74
C ALA A 48 -12.50 3.51 -12.22
N ARG A 49 -11.57 2.93 -12.99
CA ARG A 49 -10.13 2.90 -12.63
C ARG A 49 -9.55 4.30 -12.48
N CYS A 50 -9.94 5.25 -13.32
CA CYS A 50 -9.48 6.63 -13.22
C CYS A 50 -9.98 7.31 -11.92
N TRP A 51 -11.23 7.05 -11.52
CA TRP A 51 -11.77 7.50 -10.23
C TRP A 51 -11.02 6.88 -9.04
N VAL A 52 -10.68 5.59 -9.11
CA VAL A 52 -9.85 4.92 -8.10
C VAL A 52 -8.50 5.63 -7.97
N LYS A 53 -7.82 5.91 -9.08
CA LYS A 53 -6.55 6.64 -9.08
C LYS A 53 -6.70 8.06 -8.52
N TYR A 54 -7.79 8.75 -8.84
CA TYR A 54 -8.08 10.06 -8.26
C TYR A 54 -8.20 10.00 -6.73
N CYS A 55 -9.01 9.06 -6.19
CA CYS A 55 -9.17 8.87 -4.75
C CYS A 55 -7.84 8.48 -4.08
N LEU A 56 -7.08 7.57 -4.69
CA LEU A 56 -5.79 7.14 -4.18
C LEU A 56 -4.78 8.30 -4.11
N ASN A 57 -4.68 9.09 -5.18
CA ASN A 57 -3.79 10.25 -5.21
C ASN A 57 -4.20 11.31 -4.18
N LEU A 58 -5.51 11.57 -4.03
CA LEU A 58 -6.02 12.52 -3.04
C LEU A 58 -5.63 12.10 -1.61
N LEU A 59 -5.77 10.81 -1.29
CA LEU A 59 -5.36 10.25 0.00
C LEU A 59 -3.83 10.26 0.17
N ALA A 60 -3.08 9.91 -0.88
CA ALA A 60 -1.62 9.85 -0.83
C ALA A 60 -0.99 11.24 -0.68
N ASP A 61 -1.53 12.25 -1.36
CA ASP A 61 -1.09 13.65 -1.23
C ASP A 61 -1.41 14.18 0.17
N ALA A 62 -2.55 13.80 0.75
CA ALA A 62 -2.90 14.15 2.11
C ALA A 62 -1.96 13.52 3.13
N ARG A 63 -1.67 12.22 2.99
CA ARG A 63 -0.65 11.53 3.80
C ARG A 63 0.69 12.24 3.69
N LYS A 64 1.21 12.46 2.48
CA LYS A 64 2.51 13.09 2.25
C LYS A 64 2.63 14.47 2.92
N LYS A 65 1.52 15.20 3.01
CA LYS A 65 1.48 16.51 3.66
C LYS A 65 1.47 16.41 5.19
N LEU A 66 0.92 15.33 5.75
CA LEU A 66 0.70 15.12 7.19
C LEU A 66 1.69 14.12 7.81
N GLU A 67 2.57 13.52 7.02
CA GLU A 67 3.53 12.51 7.47
C GLU A 67 4.77 13.19 8.06
N ASP A 68 5.14 12.79 9.27
CA ASP A 68 6.33 13.26 9.95
C ASP A 68 7.61 12.53 9.48
N ASN A 69 8.76 12.86 10.09
CA ASN A 69 10.04 12.27 9.75
C ASN A 69 10.17 10.78 10.09
N ILE A 70 9.27 10.21 10.91
CA ILE A 70 9.25 8.79 11.27
C ILE A 70 8.14 8.01 10.56
N GLY A 71 7.37 8.66 9.68
CA GLY A 71 6.33 8.03 8.88
C GLY A 71 4.97 7.91 9.58
N GLU A 72 4.76 8.64 10.67
CA GLU A 72 3.49 8.68 11.42
C GLU A 72 2.80 10.04 11.23
N LEU A 73 1.56 10.14 11.74
CA LEU A 73 0.73 11.33 11.58
C LEU A 73 1.25 12.50 12.44
N ASP A 74 1.60 13.61 11.80
CA ASP A 74 1.96 14.87 12.47
C ASP A 74 0.69 15.56 13.00
N ILE A 75 0.44 15.35 14.30
CA ILE A 75 -0.75 15.87 15.01
C ILE A 75 -0.73 17.40 15.05
N ASP A 76 0.43 18.02 15.22
CA ASP A 76 0.55 19.48 15.34
C ASP A 76 0.21 20.14 13.99
N LEU A 77 0.77 19.62 12.90
CA LEU A 77 0.47 20.08 11.55
C LEU A 77 -0.98 19.79 11.15
N GLN A 78 -1.53 18.65 11.57
CA GLN A 78 -2.93 18.30 11.36
C GLN A 78 -3.87 19.36 11.96
N GLU A 79 -3.65 19.75 13.21
CA GLU A 79 -4.47 20.75 13.90
C GLU A 79 -4.29 22.15 13.30
N GLU A 80 -3.08 22.53 12.89
CA GLU A 80 -2.83 23.78 12.16
C GLU A 80 -3.65 23.84 10.85
N LEU A 81 -3.60 22.77 10.05
CA LEU A 81 -4.32 22.71 8.77
C LEU A 81 -5.84 22.71 8.96
N LYS A 82 -6.36 22.06 10.01
CA LYS A 82 -7.79 22.11 10.33
C LYS A 82 -8.22 23.53 10.73
N ALA A 83 -7.43 24.22 11.54
CA ALA A 83 -7.72 25.59 11.96
C ALA A 83 -7.72 26.55 10.77
N GLU A 84 -6.73 26.43 9.88
CA GLU A 84 -6.61 27.24 8.67
C GLU A 84 -7.79 26.99 7.70
N ARG A 85 -8.18 25.72 7.50
CA ARG A 85 -9.36 25.38 6.68
C ARG A 85 -10.64 26.01 7.24
N LYS A 86 -10.87 25.89 8.55
CA LYS A 86 -12.04 26.48 9.21
C LYS A 86 -12.09 27.99 9.05
N LYS A 87 -10.94 28.66 9.18
CA LYS A 87 -10.85 30.11 8.96
C LYS A 87 -11.19 30.50 7.51
N GLN A 88 -10.69 29.74 6.53
CA GLN A 88 -11.01 29.96 5.12
C GLN A 88 -12.50 29.72 4.80
N GLU A 89 -13.12 28.73 5.44
CA GLU A 89 -14.56 28.47 5.32
C GLU A 89 -15.40 29.62 5.90
N ASP A 90 -15.04 30.10 7.10
CA ASP A 90 -15.69 31.25 7.74
C ASP A 90 -15.57 32.53 6.89
N GLU A 91 -14.42 32.74 6.24
CA GLU A 91 -14.19 33.86 5.32
C GLU A 91 -15.02 33.74 4.03
N LYS A 92 -15.10 32.54 3.45
CA LYS A 92 -15.95 32.26 2.27
C LYS A 92 -17.43 32.46 2.58
N GLU A 93 -17.89 32.05 3.76
CA GLU A 93 -19.28 32.22 4.17
C GLU A 93 -19.64 33.70 4.33
N LYS A 94 -18.76 34.50 4.95
CA LYS A 94 -18.92 35.96 5.07
C LYS A 94 -18.97 36.67 3.71
N GLY A 95 -18.27 36.14 2.71
CA GLY A 95 -18.22 36.67 1.34
C GLY A 95 -19.38 36.23 0.43
N ARG A 96 -20.25 35.31 0.87
CA ARG A 96 -21.27 34.67 0.03
C ARG A 96 -22.42 35.63 -0.29
N LYS A 97 -22.27 36.41 -1.37
CA LYS A 97 -23.40 37.12 -2.01
C LYS A 97 -24.35 36.08 -2.58
N LYS A 98 -25.67 36.28 -2.41
CA LYS A 98 -26.72 35.38 -2.96
C LYS A 98 -26.47 35.14 -4.44
N ALA A 99 -25.96 33.96 -4.77
CA ALA A 99 -25.76 33.54 -6.14
C ALA A 99 -27.14 33.32 -6.77
N VAL A 100 -27.39 34.00 -7.89
CA VAL A 100 -28.56 33.72 -8.74
C VAL A 100 -28.28 32.40 -9.43
N LEU A 101 -29.09 31.39 -9.15
CA LEU A 101 -29.07 30.12 -9.86
C LEU A 101 -29.56 30.38 -11.28
N PHE A 102 -28.65 30.37 -12.25
CA PHE A 102 -29.03 30.28 -13.66
C PHE A 102 -29.57 28.87 -13.92
N GLY A 103 -30.64 28.76 -14.71
CA GLY A 103 -31.27 27.49 -15.03
C GLY A 103 -30.25 26.49 -15.56
N SER A 104 -29.99 25.44 -14.79
CA SER A 104 -29.10 24.36 -15.15
C SER A 104 -29.75 23.48 -16.21
N SER A 105 -28.95 22.98 -17.15
CA SER A 105 -29.34 21.88 -18.01
C SER A 105 -29.27 20.56 -17.22
N ASP A 106 -30.16 19.60 -17.48
CA ASP A 106 -30.17 18.27 -16.83
C ASP A 106 -28.79 17.57 -16.81
N ILE A 107 -27.92 17.85 -17.79
CA ILE A 107 -26.55 17.32 -17.83
C ILE A 107 -25.67 17.95 -16.75
N TYR A 108 -25.76 19.26 -16.57
CA TYR A 108 -24.96 19.98 -15.57
C TYR A 108 -25.29 19.52 -14.15
N ASP A 109 -26.58 19.36 -13.83
CA ASP A 109 -27.01 18.86 -12.51
C ASP A 109 -26.56 17.42 -12.26
N SER A 110 -26.58 16.59 -13.30
CA SER A 110 -26.05 15.22 -13.22
C SER A 110 -24.54 15.20 -12.94
N ILE A 111 -23.77 16.11 -13.55
CA ILE A 111 -22.31 16.23 -13.33
C ILE A 111 -22.05 16.69 -11.91
N LEU A 112 -22.75 17.73 -11.44
CA LEU A 112 -22.62 18.21 -10.07
C LEU A 112 -22.93 17.11 -9.05
N ALA A 113 -23.97 16.30 -9.27
CA ALA A 113 -24.31 15.20 -8.38
C ALA A 113 -23.22 14.10 -8.31
N VAL A 114 -22.44 13.89 -9.38
CA VAL A 114 -21.26 13.00 -9.34
C VAL A 114 -20.10 13.67 -8.61
N GLU A 115 -19.86 14.96 -8.84
CA GLU A 115 -18.82 15.71 -8.15
C GLU A 115 -19.05 15.82 -6.65
N GLU A 116 -20.29 15.93 -6.20
CA GLU A 116 -20.64 15.99 -4.78
C GLU A 116 -20.30 14.70 -4.04
N LYS A 117 -20.28 13.55 -4.73
CA LYS A 117 -19.87 12.29 -4.13
C LYS A 117 -18.37 12.21 -3.87
N ALA A 118 -17.55 12.93 -4.64
CA ALA A 118 -16.10 12.91 -4.53
C ALA A 118 -15.57 14.29 -4.13
N GLU A 119 -15.16 14.43 -2.87
CA GLU A 119 -14.52 15.68 -2.44
C GLU A 119 -13.24 15.97 -3.23
N CYS A 120 -12.92 17.26 -3.36
CA CYS A 120 -11.65 17.73 -3.91
C CYS A 120 -10.70 18.26 -2.83
N SER A 121 -11.16 18.30 -1.58
CA SER A 121 -10.38 18.64 -0.39
C SER A 121 -9.43 17.50 -0.04
N LEU A 122 -8.21 17.83 0.37
CA LEU A 122 -7.31 16.85 0.98
C LEU A 122 -7.89 16.41 2.33
N PRO A 123 -8.12 15.13 2.61
CA PRO A 123 -8.60 14.69 3.91
C PRO A 123 -7.57 15.00 5.00
N LEU A 124 -8.02 15.51 6.14
CA LEU A 124 -7.14 15.82 7.28
C LEU A 124 -7.26 14.82 8.42
N ASP A 125 -8.32 14.02 8.48
CA ASP A 125 -8.53 13.04 9.53
C ASP A 125 -9.09 11.72 8.99
N PHE A 126 -9.21 10.74 9.88
CA PHE A 126 -9.73 9.43 9.52
C PHE A 126 -11.13 9.48 8.92
N LYS A 127 -12.00 10.38 9.40
CA LYS A 127 -13.39 10.45 8.96
C LYS A 127 -13.44 10.95 7.53
N GLU A 128 -12.75 12.05 7.22
CA GLU A 128 -12.63 12.59 5.85
C GLU A 128 -11.96 11.56 4.93
N ALA A 129 -10.86 10.95 5.36
CA ALA A 129 -10.14 9.94 4.58
C ALA A 129 -11.01 8.71 4.27
N ARG A 130 -11.85 8.31 5.22
CA ARG A 130 -12.79 7.19 5.07
C ARG A 130 -13.86 7.49 4.02
N GLU A 131 -14.38 8.72 3.93
CA GLU A 131 -15.36 9.05 2.90
C GLU A 131 -14.74 8.97 1.50
N VAL A 132 -13.51 9.48 1.31
CA VAL A 132 -12.77 9.32 0.04
C VAL A 132 -12.49 7.84 -0.26
N PHE A 133 -12.12 7.06 0.75
CA PHE A 133 -11.92 5.62 0.62
C PHE A 133 -13.19 4.90 0.14
N LEU A 134 -14.37 5.24 0.69
CA LEU A 134 -15.63 4.60 0.31
C LEU A 134 -16.00 4.88 -1.15
N VAL A 135 -15.73 6.11 -1.63
CA VAL A 135 -15.88 6.46 -3.04
C VAL A 135 -14.96 5.60 -3.90
N GLY A 136 -13.67 5.54 -3.56
CA GLY A 136 -12.70 4.71 -4.28
C GLY A 136 -13.08 3.23 -4.26
N GLN A 137 -13.57 2.70 -3.13
CA GLN A 137 -14.02 1.32 -3.01
C GLN A 137 -15.24 1.00 -3.87
N ASN A 138 -16.18 1.94 -4.03
CA ASN A 138 -17.31 1.75 -4.94
C ASN A 138 -16.84 1.61 -6.39
N TYR A 139 -15.93 2.47 -6.84
CA TYR A 139 -15.36 2.38 -8.18
C TYR A 139 -14.43 1.16 -8.38
N ILE A 140 -13.75 0.69 -7.33
CA ILE A 140 -13.06 -0.61 -7.36
C ILE A 140 -14.04 -1.73 -7.68
N ASN A 141 -15.20 -1.75 -7.02
CA ASN A 141 -16.19 -2.81 -7.25
C ASN A 141 -16.74 -2.76 -8.68
N GLU A 142 -17.00 -1.56 -9.20
CA GLU A 142 -17.41 -1.35 -10.59
C GLU A 142 -16.34 -1.80 -11.60
N ALA A 143 -15.07 -1.46 -11.38
CA ALA A 143 -13.98 -1.91 -12.25
C ALA A 143 -13.84 -3.44 -12.25
N LYS A 144 -14.05 -4.09 -11.11
CA LYS A 144 -13.98 -5.57 -10.96
C LYS A 144 -15.11 -6.31 -11.67
N GLU A 145 -16.24 -5.67 -11.97
CA GLU A 145 -17.31 -6.31 -12.73
C GLU A 145 -16.84 -6.70 -14.13
N TYR A 146 -15.99 -5.86 -14.75
CA TYR A 146 -15.42 -6.08 -16.08
C TYR A 146 -14.03 -6.72 -16.04
N PHE A 147 -13.09 -6.13 -15.29
CA PHE A 147 -11.71 -6.64 -15.19
C PHE A 147 -11.63 -7.82 -14.25
N GLN A 148 -12.16 -8.97 -14.69
CA GLN A 148 -12.07 -10.24 -13.99
C GLN A 148 -10.74 -10.93 -14.30
N LEU A 149 -10.27 -11.80 -13.41
CA LEU A 149 -9.00 -12.49 -13.60
C LEU A 149 -8.98 -13.31 -14.89
N ASP A 150 -10.11 -13.95 -15.23
CA ASP A 150 -10.30 -14.60 -16.51
C ASP A 150 -10.51 -13.53 -17.61
N GLY A 151 -9.67 -13.56 -18.64
CA GLY A 151 -9.67 -12.57 -19.72
C GLY A 151 -8.83 -11.31 -19.47
N HIS A 152 -8.72 -10.81 -18.22
CA HIS A 152 -8.04 -9.54 -17.91
C HIS A 152 -7.03 -9.65 -16.76
N VAL A 153 -6.14 -10.65 -16.80
CA VAL A 153 -5.20 -10.98 -15.71
C VAL A 153 -4.46 -9.75 -15.16
N THR A 154 -3.75 -9.01 -16.02
CA THR A 154 -2.94 -7.85 -15.60
C THR A 154 -3.81 -6.73 -15.03
N ASP A 155 -4.88 -6.34 -15.72
CA ASP A 155 -5.77 -5.27 -15.26
C ASP A 155 -6.48 -5.63 -13.95
N HIS A 156 -6.88 -6.89 -13.79
CA HIS A 156 -7.49 -7.39 -12.56
C HIS A 156 -6.52 -7.25 -11.37
N ILE A 157 -5.25 -7.63 -11.56
CA ILE A 157 -4.24 -7.50 -10.50
C ILE A 157 -4.00 -6.04 -10.15
N GLU A 158 -3.89 -5.16 -11.15
CA GLU A 158 -3.73 -3.72 -10.92
C GLU A 158 -4.90 -3.13 -10.13
N VAL A 159 -6.15 -3.52 -10.44
CA VAL A 159 -7.34 -3.10 -9.68
C VAL A 159 -7.28 -3.61 -8.23
N ILE A 160 -6.80 -4.83 -8.00
CA ILE A 160 -6.64 -5.38 -6.64
C ILE A 160 -5.51 -4.68 -5.87
N GLN A 161 -4.39 -4.38 -6.52
CA GLN A 161 -3.30 -3.60 -5.94
C GLN A 161 -3.75 -2.18 -5.58
N ASP A 162 -4.55 -1.53 -6.43
CA ASP A 162 -5.15 -0.24 -6.12
C ASP A 162 -6.07 -0.31 -4.90
N HIS A 163 -6.87 -1.38 -4.78
CA HIS A 163 -7.70 -1.58 -3.59
C HIS A 163 -6.86 -1.80 -2.32
N SER A 164 -5.76 -2.54 -2.43
CA SER A 164 -4.78 -2.71 -1.35
C SER A 164 -4.16 -1.36 -0.96
N ALA A 165 -3.76 -0.55 -1.94
CA ALA A 165 -3.18 0.76 -1.73
C ALA A 165 -4.16 1.73 -1.05
N LEU A 166 -5.45 1.72 -1.41
CA LEU A 166 -6.48 2.48 -0.71
C LEU A 166 -6.55 2.14 0.79
N PHE A 167 -6.50 0.86 1.15
CA PHE A 167 -6.41 0.46 2.57
C PHE A 167 -5.09 0.88 3.21
N LYS A 168 -3.95 0.80 2.49
CA LYS A 168 -2.63 1.21 3.02
C LYS A 168 -2.65 2.69 3.41
N VAL A 169 -3.16 3.55 2.54
CA VAL A 169 -3.19 4.99 2.80
C VAL A 169 -4.27 5.35 3.81
N LEU A 170 -5.44 4.68 3.82
CA LEU A 170 -6.44 4.90 4.88
C LEU A 170 -5.91 4.54 6.27
N ALA A 171 -5.12 3.47 6.38
CA ALA A 171 -4.56 3.02 7.66
C ALA A 171 -3.62 4.04 8.31
N PHE A 172 -3.02 4.96 7.54
CA PHE A 172 -2.20 6.05 8.06
C PHE A 172 -3.01 6.99 8.98
N PHE A 173 -4.28 7.25 8.65
CA PHE A 173 -5.13 8.14 9.43
C PHE A 173 -5.76 7.46 10.65
N GLU A 174 -5.59 6.15 10.84
CA GLU A 174 -6.20 5.40 11.93
C GLU A 174 -5.29 5.37 13.16
N GLU A 175 -5.73 5.93 14.28
CA GLU A 175 -4.94 5.93 15.51
C GLU A 175 -4.96 4.56 16.23
N ASP A 176 -6.03 3.77 16.05
CA ASP A 176 -6.16 2.47 16.68
C ASP A 176 -5.34 1.40 15.93
N TYR A 177 -4.28 0.92 16.58
CA TYR A 177 -3.36 -0.08 16.01
C TYR A 177 -4.04 -1.42 15.68
N GLU A 178 -5.12 -1.80 16.37
CA GLU A 178 -5.86 -3.03 16.08
C GLU A 178 -6.70 -2.88 14.80
N ARG A 179 -7.30 -1.71 14.59
CA ARG A 179 -8.03 -1.35 13.38
C ARG A 179 -7.07 -1.20 12.19
N ARG A 180 -5.90 -0.60 12.37
CA ARG A 180 -4.80 -0.63 11.37
C ARG A 180 -4.48 -2.07 10.98
N CYS A 181 -4.21 -2.94 11.96
CA CYS A 181 -3.95 -4.37 11.69
C CYS A 181 -5.07 -5.05 10.88
N LYS A 182 -6.34 -4.75 11.16
CA LYS A 182 -7.48 -5.30 10.40
C LYS A 182 -7.51 -4.80 8.96
N MET A 183 -7.14 -3.54 8.71
CA MET A 183 -7.02 -3.00 7.35
C MET A 183 -5.89 -3.70 6.58
N HIS A 184 -4.70 -3.82 7.17
CA HIS A 184 -3.58 -4.57 6.58
C HIS A 184 -3.93 -6.06 6.37
N LYS A 185 -4.71 -6.66 7.27
CA LYS A 185 -5.19 -8.03 7.08
C LYS A 185 -6.09 -8.17 5.84
N ARG A 186 -6.97 -7.21 5.57
CA ARG A 186 -7.79 -7.17 4.35
C ARG A 186 -6.92 -7.07 3.09
N ARG A 187 -5.84 -6.28 3.13
CA ARG A 187 -4.86 -6.21 2.03
C ARG A 187 -4.27 -7.59 1.73
N ILE A 188 -3.81 -8.30 2.75
CA ILE A 188 -3.28 -9.66 2.62
C ILE A 188 -4.33 -10.62 2.04
N ASP A 189 -5.57 -10.59 2.55
CA ASP A 189 -6.64 -11.48 2.06
C ASP A 189 -6.96 -11.28 0.58
N MET A 190 -6.71 -10.09 0.03
CA MET A 190 -6.90 -9.80 -1.39
C MET A 190 -5.68 -10.17 -2.24
N LEU A 191 -4.47 -9.93 -1.76
CA LEU A 191 -3.23 -10.11 -2.54
C LEU A 191 -2.72 -11.56 -2.52
N GLU A 192 -2.87 -12.25 -1.39
CA GLU A 192 -2.30 -13.59 -1.20
C GLU A 192 -2.87 -14.66 -2.16
N PRO A 193 -4.19 -14.69 -2.48
CA PRO A 193 -4.72 -15.58 -3.50
C PRO A 193 -4.09 -15.34 -4.88
N LEU A 194 -3.95 -14.08 -5.31
CA LEU A 194 -3.32 -13.74 -6.59
C LEU A 194 -1.89 -14.25 -6.66
N CYS A 195 -1.11 -14.06 -5.59
CA CYS A 195 0.28 -14.53 -5.55
C CYS A 195 0.39 -16.06 -5.67
N LYS A 196 -0.65 -16.82 -5.31
CA LYS A 196 -0.66 -18.29 -5.39
C LYS A 196 -1.12 -18.81 -6.76
N GLU A 197 -2.02 -18.07 -7.41
CA GLU A 197 -2.63 -18.48 -8.68
C GLU A 197 -1.80 -18.08 -9.90
N LEU A 198 -0.98 -17.02 -9.80
CA LEU A 198 -0.19 -16.53 -10.91
C LEU A 198 0.98 -17.45 -11.26
N ASN A 199 1.14 -17.71 -12.57
CA ASN A 199 2.29 -18.44 -13.08
C ASN A 199 3.53 -17.52 -13.17
N PRO A 200 4.60 -17.77 -12.39
CA PRO A 200 5.79 -16.91 -12.40
C PRO A 200 6.54 -16.88 -13.72
N GLN A 201 6.32 -17.84 -14.64
CA GLN A 201 6.96 -17.86 -15.95
C GLN A 201 6.51 -16.69 -16.85
N TYR A 202 5.23 -16.31 -16.74
CA TYR A 202 4.64 -15.25 -17.56
C TYR A 202 4.53 -13.93 -16.80
N TYR A 203 4.40 -13.98 -15.47
CA TYR A 203 4.09 -12.82 -14.63
C TYR A 203 5.16 -12.55 -13.55
N LEU A 204 6.42 -12.90 -13.80
CA LEU A 204 7.51 -12.82 -12.81
C LEU A 204 7.58 -11.47 -12.08
N LEU A 205 7.49 -10.36 -12.82
CA LEU A 205 7.55 -9.02 -12.25
C LEU A 205 6.37 -8.75 -11.32
N ILE A 206 5.16 -9.16 -11.70
CA ILE A 206 3.96 -9.01 -10.88
C ILE A 206 4.07 -9.90 -9.63
N CYS A 207 4.54 -11.14 -9.78
CA CYS A 207 4.80 -12.03 -8.64
C CYS A 207 5.78 -11.39 -7.65
N ARG A 208 6.86 -10.77 -8.13
CA ARG A 208 7.83 -10.04 -7.30
C ARG A 208 7.17 -8.88 -6.53
N GLN A 209 6.38 -8.05 -7.23
CA GLN A 209 5.65 -6.93 -6.62
C GLN A 209 4.68 -7.41 -5.53
N LEU A 210 3.88 -8.44 -5.82
CA LEU A 210 2.94 -9.01 -4.85
C LEU A 210 3.66 -9.61 -3.64
N GLN A 211 4.74 -10.36 -3.85
CA GLN A 211 5.54 -10.94 -2.77
C GLN A 211 6.09 -9.85 -1.85
N PHE A 212 6.67 -8.80 -2.44
CA PHE A 212 7.21 -7.68 -1.67
C PHE A 212 6.10 -6.93 -0.92
N GLU A 213 4.97 -6.62 -1.57
CA GLU A 213 3.86 -5.91 -0.94
C GLU A 213 3.23 -6.72 0.21
N ILE A 214 3.05 -8.03 0.03
CA ILE A 214 2.54 -8.92 1.07
C ILE A 214 3.53 -8.98 2.24
N ALA A 215 4.83 -9.09 1.96
CA ALA A 215 5.87 -9.11 2.99
C ALA A 215 5.89 -7.81 3.81
N ASP A 216 5.82 -6.66 3.15
CA ASP A 216 5.75 -5.33 3.77
C ASP A 216 4.49 -5.18 4.61
N THR A 217 3.36 -5.70 4.14
CA THR A 217 2.11 -5.66 4.90
C THR A 217 2.16 -6.53 6.16
N TYR A 218 2.75 -7.73 6.09
CA TYR A 218 2.99 -8.55 7.28
C TYR A 218 3.99 -7.89 8.25
N TYR A 219 5.01 -7.23 7.71
CA TYR A 219 6.00 -6.47 8.48
C TYR A 219 5.32 -5.31 9.25
N GLU A 220 4.51 -4.49 8.59
CA GLU A 220 3.72 -3.41 9.21
C GLU A 220 2.82 -3.95 10.33
N MET A 221 2.09 -5.06 10.08
CA MET A 221 1.25 -5.70 11.10
C MET A 221 2.04 -6.22 12.30
N MET A 222 3.25 -6.75 12.07
CA MET A 222 4.14 -7.20 13.13
C MET A 222 4.59 -6.03 14.00
N ASP A 223 5.05 -4.93 13.39
CA ASP A 223 5.49 -3.72 14.11
C ASP A 223 4.34 -3.12 14.92
N LEU A 224 3.11 -3.06 14.38
CA LEU A 224 1.92 -2.63 15.13
C LEU A 224 1.64 -3.52 16.34
N LYS A 225 1.75 -4.85 16.20
CA LYS A 225 1.54 -5.79 17.31
C LYS A 225 2.64 -5.71 18.36
N VAL A 226 3.89 -5.45 17.96
CA VAL A 226 4.98 -5.14 18.88
C VAL A 226 4.69 -3.84 19.64
N ALA A 227 4.21 -2.80 18.95
CA ALA A 227 3.87 -1.52 19.58
C ALA A 227 2.71 -1.65 20.59
N ILE A 228 1.71 -2.48 20.30
CA ILE A 228 0.66 -2.85 21.26
C ILE A 228 1.27 -3.60 22.45
N GLY A 229 2.09 -4.61 22.19
CA GLY A 229 2.73 -5.43 23.22
C GLY A 229 3.61 -4.63 24.18
N ASN A 230 4.34 -3.64 23.67
CA ASN A 230 5.19 -2.75 24.48
C ASN A 230 4.41 -1.82 25.42
N LYS A 231 3.10 -1.65 25.22
CA LYS A 231 2.23 -0.90 26.14
C LYS A 231 1.71 -1.77 27.29
N LEU A 232 1.91 -3.08 27.23
CA LEU A 232 1.53 -4.02 28.28
C LEU A 232 2.69 -4.18 29.27
N ASP A 233 2.38 -4.37 30.55
CA ASP A 233 3.40 -4.64 31.58
C ASP A 233 4.15 -5.94 31.29
N GLU A 234 3.42 -6.97 30.86
CA GLU A 234 3.96 -8.25 30.41
C GLU A 234 3.21 -8.75 29.17
N MET A 235 3.97 -9.30 28.21
CA MET A 235 3.40 -9.87 26.99
C MET A 235 2.97 -11.30 27.24
N ASP A 236 1.69 -11.60 27.01
CA ASP A 236 1.19 -12.97 27.11
C ASP A 236 1.71 -13.87 25.97
N SER A 237 1.61 -15.19 26.18
CA SER A 237 2.02 -16.18 25.19
C SER A 237 1.27 -16.04 23.85
N HIS A 238 0.03 -15.56 23.87
CA HIS A 238 -0.78 -15.42 22.66
C HIS A 238 -0.24 -14.30 21.76
N THR A 239 0.07 -13.16 22.36
CA THR A 239 0.65 -11.97 21.74
C THR A 239 2.01 -12.28 21.15
N ILE A 240 2.87 -12.95 21.93
CA ILE A 240 4.19 -13.41 21.47
C ILE A 240 4.06 -14.33 20.25
N LYS A 241 3.17 -15.34 20.33
CA LYS A 241 2.92 -16.25 19.19
C LYS A 241 2.44 -15.49 17.96
N LYS A 242 1.57 -14.48 18.15
CA LYS A 242 1.04 -13.69 17.04
C LYS A 242 2.12 -12.86 16.37
N ILE A 243 2.94 -12.13 17.13
CA ILE A 243 4.08 -11.36 16.62
C ILE A 243 5.03 -12.26 15.84
N ASN A 244 5.44 -13.38 16.43
CA ASN A 244 6.33 -14.33 15.76
C ASN A 244 5.71 -14.90 14.48
N SER A 245 4.40 -15.20 14.47
CA SER A 245 3.73 -15.70 13.27
C SER A 245 3.69 -14.68 12.12
N LEU A 246 3.48 -13.40 12.45
CA LEU A 246 3.51 -12.31 11.47
C LEU A 246 4.93 -12.08 10.97
N ALA A 247 5.91 -12.10 11.87
CA ALA A 247 7.32 -11.97 11.52
C ALA A 247 7.78 -13.06 10.56
N GLN A 248 7.45 -14.33 10.86
CA GLN A 248 7.77 -15.46 9.99
C GLN A 248 7.06 -15.39 8.63
N SER A 249 5.84 -14.88 8.59
CA SER A 249 5.12 -14.67 7.33
C SER A 249 5.78 -13.58 6.48
N ALA A 250 6.20 -12.47 7.09
CA ALA A 250 6.95 -11.42 6.41
C ALA A 250 8.29 -11.95 5.87
N ILE A 251 9.08 -12.66 6.70
CA ILE A 251 10.35 -13.28 6.29
C ILE A 251 10.12 -14.18 5.08
N LYS A 252 9.14 -15.09 5.14
CA LYS A 252 8.80 -16.01 4.06
C LYS A 252 8.58 -15.28 2.73
N TYR A 253 7.75 -14.23 2.71
CA TYR A 253 7.45 -13.51 1.47
C TYR A 253 8.62 -12.66 0.98
N TYR A 254 9.42 -12.06 1.87
CA TYR A 254 10.67 -11.40 1.47
C TYR A 254 11.69 -12.39 0.89
N GLU A 255 11.82 -13.58 1.48
CA GLU A 255 12.69 -14.64 0.96
C GLU A 255 12.22 -15.13 -0.41
N MET A 256 10.92 -15.35 -0.59
CA MET A 256 10.35 -15.68 -1.91
C MET A 256 10.70 -14.61 -2.97
N PHE A 257 10.58 -13.33 -2.60
CA PHE A 257 10.96 -12.22 -3.46
C PHE A 257 12.46 -12.26 -3.80
N LEU A 258 13.34 -12.36 -2.80
CA LEU A 258 14.79 -12.39 -3.00
C LEU A 258 15.25 -13.64 -3.78
N ASP A 259 14.61 -14.78 -3.56
CA ASP A 259 14.90 -16.02 -4.28
C ASP A 259 14.49 -15.93 -5.75
N SER A 260 13.44 -15.15 -6.07
CA SER A 260 13.05 -14.88 -7.45
C SER A 260 14.09 -14.06 -8.24
N LEU A 261 15.02 -13.40 -7.54
CA LEU A 261 16.12 -12.63 -8.16
C LEU A 261 17.33 -13.51 -8.51
N ARG A 262 17.36 -14.76 -8.02
CA ARG A 262 18.50 -15.64 -8.23
C ARG A 262 18.58 -16.12 -9.67
N SER A 263 19.80 -16.38 -10.12
CA SER A 263 20.05 -17.02 -11.41
C SER A 263 19.57 -18.49 -11.40
N PRO A 264 19.51 -19.16 -12.57
CA PRO A 264 19.23 -20.60 -12.64
C PRO A 264 20.17 -21.46 -11.78
N ASP A 265 21.40 -20.99 -11.54
CA ASP A 265 22.38 -21.63 -10.65
C ASP A 265 22.16 -21.33 -9.16
N LYS A 266 21.02 -20.73 -8.80
CA LYS A 266 20.64 -20.32 -7.43
C LYS A 266 21.57 -19.28 -6.79
N LYS A 267 22.39 -18.60 -7.59
CA LYS A 267 23.26 -17.51 -7.12
C LYS A 267 22.47 -16.20 -7.06
N PHE A 268 22.65 -15.47 -5.96
CA PHE A 268 22.13 -14.11 -5.86
C PHE A 268 22.97 -13.20 -6.76
N PRO A 269 22.37 -12.26 -7.50
CA PRO A 269 23.10 -11.41 -8.45
C PRO A 269 24.15 -10.54 -7.73
N GLU A 270 25.35 -10.46 -8.31
CA GLU A 270 26.43 -9.59 -7.81
C GLU A 270 26.05 -8.11 -7.96
N LYS A 271 25.40 -7.76 -9.08
CA LYS A 271 24.84 -6.44 -9.35
C LYS A 271 23.33 -6.55 -9.56
N LEU A 272 22.56 -5.78 -8.80
CA LEU A 272 21.11 -5.70 -8.89
C LEU A 272 20.72 -4.71 -10.00
N GLU A 273 19.64 -5.01 -10.71
CA GLU A 273 19.02 -4.11 -11.68
C GLU A 273 18.30 -2.97 -10.95
N ASP A 274 18.17 -1.81 -11.60
CA ASP A 274 17.67 -0.58 -10.97
C ASP A 274 16.24 -0.72 -10.41
N ASP A 275 15.39 -1.52 -11.07
CA ASP A 275 14.00 -1.76 -10.69
C ASP A 275 13.86 -2.62 -9.42
N VAL A 276 14.84 -3.49 -9.14
CA VAL A 276 14.87 -4.38 -7.97
C VAL A 276 15.91 -4.00 -6.92
N LEU A 277 16.77 -3.02 -7.20
CA LEU A 277 17.87 -2.59 -6.33
C LEU A 277 17.37 -2.16 -4.95
N ARG A 278 16.53 -1.12 -4.88
CA ARG A 278 15.97 -0.65 -3.60
C ARG A 278 15.13 -1.74 -2.92
N PRO A 279 14.16 -2.40 -3.59
CA PRO A 279 13.37 -3.46 -2.95
C PRO A 279 14.23 -4.61 -2.38
N ALA A 280 15.29 -5.05 -3.07
CA ALA A 280 16.15 -6.12 -2.58
C ALA A 280 16.93 -5.71 -1.32
N LEU A 281 17.50 -4.50 -1.30
CA LEU A 281 18.22 -4.00 -0.13
C LEU A 281 17.28 -3.76 1.06
N VAL A 282 16.11 -3.17 0.81
CA VAL A 282 15.06 -2.98 1.83
C VAL A 282 14.57 -4.33 2.36
N ALA A 283 14.35 -5.34 1.51
CA ALA A 283 13.96 -6.68 1.95
C ALA A 283 15.02 -7.30 2.87
N LYS A 284 16.31 -7.16 2.55
CA LYS A 284 17.41 -7.63 3.41
C LYS A 284 17.42 -6.92 4.75
N PHE A 285 17.27 -5.60 4.76
CA PHE A 285 17.15 -4.78 5.96
C PHE A 285 15.95 -5.17 6.82
N HIS A 286 14.76 -5.36 6.22
CA HIS A 286 13.55 -5.77 6.90
C HIS A 286 13.66 -7.18 7.48
N ILE A 287 14.23 -8.15 6.74
CA ILE A 287 14.52 -9.49 7.29
C ILE A 287 15.44 -9.38 8.52
N ALA A 288 16.49 -8.55 8.46
CA ALA A 288 17.38 -8.34 9.59
C ALA A 288 16.63 -7.82 10.83
N ARG A 289 15.75 -6.83 10.64
CA ARG A 289 14.88 -6.29 11.70
C ARG A 289 13.92 -7.36 12.24
N LEU A 290 13.29 -8.14 11.37
CA LEU A 290 12.36 -9.21 11.73
C LEU A 290 13.01 -10.25 12.65
N TYR A 291 14.21 -10.73 12.31
CA TYR A 291 14.96 -11.64 13.19
C TYR A 291 15.29 -11.00 14.55
N GLY A 292 15.58 -9.69 14.57
CA GLY A 292 15.80 -8.95 15.82
C GLY A 292 14.53 -8.77 16.67
N LYS A 293 13.34 -8.90 16.07
CA LYS A 293 12.03 -8.79 16.75
C LYS A 293 11.42 -10.13 17.14
N LEU A 294 11.97 -11.26 16.70
CA LEU A 294 11.51 -12.58 17.10
C LEU A 294 11.72 -12.81 18.61
N ILE A 295 10.62 -13.08 19.32
CA ILE A 295 10.63 -13.25 20.77
C ILE A 295 10.71 -14.75 21.09
N THR A 296 11.75 -15.17 21.81
CA THR A 296 11.93 -16.57 22.23
C THR A 296 12.63 -16.62 23.58
N ALA A 297 12.24 -17.56 24.44
CA ALA A 297 12.90 -17.78 25.74
C ALA A 297 14.20 -18.61 25.60
N ASP A 298 14.39 -19.28 24.47
CA ASP A 298 15.56 -20.12 24.20
C ASP A 298 16.75 -19.25 23.78
N THR A 299 17.74 -19.14 24.66
CA THR A 299 18.94 -18.32 24.44
C THR A 299 19.76 -18.75 23.24
N LYS A 300 19.75 -20.05 22.88
CA LYS A 300 20.44 -20.53 21.67
C LYS A 300 19.76 -19.99 20.42
N LYS A 301 18.42 -20.04 20.37
CA LYS A 301 17.66 -19.45 19.26
C LYS A 301 17.79 -17.93 19.21
N GLN A 302 17.89 -17.25 20.36
CA GLN A 302 18.18 -15.81 20.38
C GLN A 302 19.53 -15.51 19.69
N LEU A 303 20.58 -16.28 19.99
CA LEU A 303 21.88 -16.14 19.35
C LEU A 303 21.82 -16.44 17.84
N GLU A 304 21.10 -17.49 17.43
CA GLU A 304 20.89 -17.83 16.02
C GLU A 304 20.17 -16.69 15.28
N ASN A 305 19.11 -16.14 15.86
CA ASN A 305 18.38 -15.00 15.29
C ASN A 305 19.27 -13.76 15.18
N MET A 306 20.09 -13.44 16.19
CA MET A 306 21.03 -12.32 16.13
C MET A 306 22.10 -12.53 15.05
N GLN A 307 22.59 -13.76 14.89
CA GLN A 307 23.57 -14.10 13.86
C GLN A 307 22.99 -13.92 12.45
N THR A 308 21.74 -14.34 12.22
CA THR A 308 21.04 -14.13 10.95
C THR A 308 20.72 -12.65 10.73
N SER A 309 20.30 -11.93 11.77
CA SER A 309 20.10 -10.48 11.69
C SER A 309 21.38 -9.76 11.25
N LEU A 310 22.51 -10.09 11.87
CA LEU A 310 23.81 -9.53 11.54
C LEU A 310 24.22 -9.85 10.09
N SER A 311 24.05 -11.08 9.61
CA SER A 311 24.44 -11.43 8.24
C SER A 311 23.66 -10.64 7.18
N HIS A 312 22.38 -10.38 7.42
CA HIS A 312 21.55 -9.56 6.53
C HIS A 312 21.94 -8.08 6.57
N TYR A 313 22.21 -7.50 7.75
CA TYR A 313 22.72 -6.13 7.82
C TYR A 313 24.09 -5.99 7.15
N THR A 314 25.01 -6.91 7.43
CA THR A 314 26.33 -6.93 6.80
C THR A 314 26.24 -6.99 5.29
N PHE A 315 25.32 -7.79 4.73
CA PHE A 315 25.07 -7.81 3.29
C PHE A 315 24.74 -6.42 2.73
N VAL A 316 23.87 -5.65 3.38
CA VAL A 316 23.48 -4.31 2.92
C VAL A 316 24.67 -3.34 2.98
N VAL A 317 25.46 -3.38 4.05
CA VAL A 317 26.68 -2.55 4.18
C VAL A 317 27.69 -2.89 3.09
N ASP A 318 28.01 -4.18 2.92
CA ASP A 318 28.99 -4.66 1.96
C ASP A 318 28.54 -4.37 0.52
N TYR A 319 27.25 -4.52 0.24
CA TYR A 319 26.71 -4.20 -1.08
C TYR A 319 26.90 -2.72 -1.42
N CYS A 320 26.54 -1.82 -0.49
CA CYS A 320 26.68 -0.37 -0.68
C CYS A 320 28.14 0.10 -0.71
N ALA A 321 29.03 -0.60 -0.01
CA ALA A 321 30.47 -0.33 -0.06
C ALA A 321 31.08 -0.67 -1.43
N ASN A 322 30.54 -1.67 -2.12
CA ASN A 322 30.99 -2.08 -3.45
C ASN A 322 30.26 -1.35 -4.60
N HIS A 323 29.11 -0.72 -4.32
CA HIS A 323 28.27 -0.03 -5.30
C HIS A 323 27.78 1.31 -4.72
N GLU A 324 28.59 2.36 -4.85
CA GLU A 324 28.27 3.68 -4.28
C GLU A 324 26.96 4.26 -4.86
N GLU A 325 26.59 3.90 -6.09
CA GLU A 325 25.32 4.30 -6.71
C GLU A 325 24.10 3.82 -5.91
N ALA A 326 24.22 2.69 -5.20
CA ALA A 326 23.15 2.10 -4.42
C ALA A 326 22.85 2.87 -3.13
N ILE A 327 23.82 3.65 -2.61
CA ILE A 327 23.68 4.37 -1.34
C ILE A 327 22.47 5.32 -1.37
N LYS A 328 22.30 6.06 -2.47
CA LYS A 328 21.18 7.01 -2.64
C LYS A 328 19.81 6.33 -2.57
N SER A 329 19.76 5.04 -2.89
CA SER A 329 18.52 4.28 -2.92
C SER A 329 18.08 3.76 -1.56
N VAL A 330 18.97 3.77 -0.54
CA VAL A 330 18.70 3.19 0.80
C VAL A 330 19.43 3.96 1.91
N GLU A 331 19.59 5.28 1.78
CA GLU A 331 20.38 6.11 2.70
C GLU A 331 19.94 5.94 4.16
N THR A 332 18.62 6.04 4.39
CA THR A 332 17.96 5.87 5.69
C THR A 332 18.18 4.49 6.30
N GLU A 333 18.03 3.43 5.51
CA GLU A 333 18.20 2.06 5.96
C GLU A 333 19.69 1.74 6.20
N LEU A 334 20.60 2.30 5.39
CA LEU A 334 22.03 2.09 5.49
C LEU A 334 22.64 2.71 6.75
N GLU A 335 22.16 3.90 7.17
CA GLU A 335 22.59 4.53 8.42
C GLU A 335 22.34 3.60 9.61
N LEU A 336 21.10 3.13 9.77
CA LEU A 336 20.72 2.18 10.81
C LEU A 336 21.46 0.85 10.69
N THR A 337 21.65 0.35 9.47
CA THR A 337 22.35 -0.91 9.21
C THR A 337 23.79 -0.85 9.70
N LYS A 338 24.52 0.25 9.44
CA LYS A 338 25.90 0.43 9.91
C LYS A 338 26.01 0.41 11.43
N GLU A 339 25.09 1.09 12.12
CA GLU A 339 25.02 1.04 13.59
C GLU A 339 24.76 -0.37 14.10
N MET A 340 23.81 -1.09 13.50
CA MET A 340 23.47 -2.45 13.92
C MET A 340 24.62 -3.44 13.71
N VAL A 341 25.38 -3.32 12.61
CA VAL A 341 26.59 -4.14 12.38
C VAL A 341 27.66 -3.90 13.46
N ALA A 342 27.80 -2.66 13.94
CA ALA A 342 28.74 -2.34 15.01
C ALA A 342 28.27 -2.85 16.38
N LEU A 343 26.96 -2.81 16.66
CA LEU A 343 26.40 -3.11 17.98
C LEU A 343 26.10 -4.59 18.23
N LEU A 344 25.58 -5.31 17.23
CA LEU A 344 25.12 -6.70 17.40
C LEU A 344 26.23 -7.67 17.86
N PRO A 345 27.47 -7.63 17.34
CA PRO A 345 28.53 -8.55 17.78
C PRO A 345 28.81 -8.48 19.28
N ALA A 346 28.87 -7.26 19.85
CA ALA A 346 29.08 -7.07 21.27
C ALA A 346 27.90 -7.60 22.11
N ARG A 347 26.67 -7.42 21.62
CA ARG A 347 25.47 -7.98 22.27
C ARG A 347 25.45 -9.50 22.25
N MET A 348 25.83 -10.11 21.13
CA MET A 348 25.94 -11.57 20.99
C MET A 348 26.99 -12.15 21.94
N GLU A 349 28.13 -11.48 22.08
CA GLU A 349 29.19 -11.95 22.97
C GLU A 349 28.75 -11.93 24.44
N ARG A 350 28.08 -10.85 24.88
CA ARG A 350 27.48 -10.80 26.23
C ARG A 350 26.51 -11.95 26.48
N LEU A 351 25.69 -12.29 25.48
CA LEU A 351 24.72 -13.37 25.59
C LEU A 351 25.41 -14.75 25.63
N ARG A 352 26.48 -14.96 24.85
CA ARG A 352 27.30 -16.19 24.92
C ARG A 352 27.93 -16.39 26.29
N VAL A 353 28.51 -15.34 26.86
CA VAL A 353 29.10 -15.38 28.22
C VAL A 353 28.05 -15.76 29.26
N GLN A 354 26.82 -15.22 29.16
CA GLN A 354 25.73 -15.62 30.03
C GLN A 354 25.42 -17.11 29.90
N VAL A 355 25.28 -17.64 28.67
CA VAL A 355 25.03 -19.08 28.45
C VAL A 355 26.13 -19.95 29.04
N SER A 356 27.40 -19.59 28.82
CA SER A 356 28.54 -20.35 29.34
C SER A 356 28.69 -20.28 30.86
N SER A 357 28.09 -19.29 31.53
CA SER A 357 28.12 -19.18 33.00
C SER A 357 27.08 -20.07 33.71
N PHE A 358 26.10 -20.62 32.98
CA PHE A 358 25.05 -21.51 33.50
C PHE A 358 25.25 -22.99 33.13
N THR A 359 26.29 -23.31 32.36
CA THR A 359 26.76 -24.67 32.06
C THR A 359 28.04 -24.97 32.82
#